data_AF-A0A151FC83-F1
#
_entry.id   AF-A0A151FC83-F1
#
_cell.length_a   1.000
_cell.length_b   1.000
_cell.length_c   1.000
_cell.angle_alpha   90.00
_cell.angle_beta   90.00
_cell.angle_gamma   90.00
#
_symmetry.space_group_name_H-M   'P 1'
#
loop_
_entity.id
_entity.type
_entity.pdbx_description
1 polymer ?
#
loop_
_entity_poly.entity_id
_entity_poly.type
_entity_poly.pdbx_seq_one_letter_code
_entity_poly.pdbx_strand_id
1 'polypeptide(L)'
;MTSSDDSKKKIETRILKLRGNLNGASWDKKEDLSMRIKYLESLLNEYRKEDRLREPKVFISFSGEIGYKLMKQAHNSLRQTESFPGRPNFGVETGMKASGSPIVLDNITAHMEPCCLFLGILTKEYDLSTEDNEGNRGAPGAWVLYEAGMAISLGLRCVLLVESGIHKKFWFEVVGRWRQAKFERHAFDAGFRFAVELLKEHYNEFLQSTRLFRQ
;
A
#
# COMPACT_ATOMS: atom_id res chain seq x y z
N MET A 1 26.45 -5.41 -5.95
CA MET A 1 25.07 -5.46 -5.41
C MET A 1 24.69 -6.81 -4.74
N THR A 2 25.57 -7.81 -4.69
CA THR A 2 25.26 -9.18 -4.21
C THR A 2 25.23 -9.38 -2.69
N SER A 3 25.90 -8.53 -1.91
CA SER A 3 26.05 -8.73 -0.45
C SER A 3 24.80 -8.44 0.40
N SER A 4 23.88 -7.59 -0.09
CA SER A 4 22.65 -7.24 0.65
C SER A 4 21.60 -8.37 0.56
N ASP A 5 21.42 -8.95 -0.63
CA ASP A 5 20.43 -10.02 -0.83
C ASP A 5 20.82 -11.33 -0.14
N ASP A 6 22.12 -11.65 -0.07
CA ASP A 6 22.62 -12.78 0.72
C ASP A 6 22.37 -12.60 2.22
N SER A 7 22.43 -11.35 2.70
CA SER A 7 22.15 -11.02 4.11
C SER A 7 20.67 -11.15 4.44
N LYS A 8 19.77 -10.66 3.55
CA LYS A 8 18.31 -10.83 3.69
C LYS A 8 17.92 -12.32 3.73
N LYS A 9 18.39 -13.12 2.77
CA LYS A 9 18.12 -14.58 2.72
C LYS A 9 18.59 -15.31 3.97
N LYS A 10 19.75 -14.93 4.52
CA LYS A 10 20.26 -15.48 5.79
C LYS A 10 19.33 -15.15 6.96
N ILE A 11 18.82 -13.91 7.05
CA ILE A 11 17.88 -13.49 8.10
C ILE A 11 16.56 -14.26 7.98
N GLU A 12 15.96 -14.36 6.78
CA GLU A 12 14.72 -15.09 6.54
C GLU A 12 14.84 -16.57 6.92
N THR A 13 15.93 -17.21 6.50
CA THR A 13 16.23 -18.61 6.85
C THR A 13 16.37 -18.78 8.37
N ARG A 14 16.96 -17.80 9.06
CA ARG A 14 17.12 -17.83 10.52
C ARG A 14 15.77 -17.68 11.23
N ILE A 15 14.90 -16.78 10.77
CA ILE A 15 13.53 -16.61 11.30
C ILE A 15 12.74 -17.91 11.18
N LEU A 16 12.75 -18.54 9.99
CA LEU A 16 12.06 -19.82 9.75
C LEU A 16 12.55 -20.92 10.71
N LYS A 17 13.86 -21.05 10.89
CA LYS A 17 14.44 -22.00 11.85
C LYS A 17 14.01 -21.73 13.29
N LEU A 18 14.01 -20.47 13.71
CA LEU A 18 13.60 -20.10 15.07
C LEU A 18 12.11 -20.34 15.31
N ARG A 19 11.25 -20.07 14.31
CA ARG A 19 9.82 -20.37 14.37
C ARG A 19 9.56 -21.87 14.48
N GLY A 20 10.29 -22.70 13.73
CA GLY A 20 10.23 -24.16 13.85
C GLY A 20 10.57 -24.65 15.27
N ASN A 21 11.53 -23.99 15.94
CA ASN A 21 11.96 -24.32 17.30
C ASN A 21 11.01 -23.86 18.41
N LEU A 22 9.98 -23.05 18.11
CA LEU A 22 8.96 -22.65 19.10
C LEU A 22 8.07 -23.83 19.50
N ASN A 23 7.83 -24.76 18.59
CA ASN A 23 7.01 -25.95 18.82
C ASN A 23 7.81 -26.96 19.65
N GLY A 24 7.59 -26.97 20.97
CA GLY A 24 8.26 -27.88 21.92
C GLY A 24 9.25 -27.20 22.88
N ALA A 25 9.44 -25.88 22.79
CA ALA A 25 10.25 -25.13 23.76
C ALA A 25 9.51 -24.92 25.09
N SER A 26 10.26 -24.90 26.21
CA SER A 26 9.76 -24.43 27.51
C SER A 26 9.34 -22.96 27.45
N TRP A 27 8.52 -22.50 28.41
CA TRP A 27 7.95 -21.15 28.40
C TRP A 27 9.02 -20.05 28.32
N ASP A 28 10.04 -20.09 29.18
CA ASP A 28 11.15 -19.11 29.17
C ASP A 28 11.90 -19.10 27.83
N LYS A 29 12.08 -20.27 27.23
CA LYS A 29 12.76 -20.43 25.94
C LYS A 29 11.91 -19.91 24.78
N LYS A 30 10.57 -20.00 24.87
CA LYS A 30 9.66 -19.39 23.89
C LYS A 30 9.74 -17.87 23.92
N GLU A 31 9.90 -17.26 25.09
CA GLU A 31 10.02 -15.81 25.22
C GLU A 31 11.32 -15.29 24.59
N ASP A 32 12.47 -15.89 24.90
CA ASP A 32 13.76 -15.57 24.27
C ASP A 32 13.71 -15.77 22.74
N LEU A 33 13.16 -16.90 22.27
CA LEU A 33 12.99 -17.16 20.84
C LEU A 33 12.10 -16.10 20.16
N SER A 34 11.01 -15.70 20.81
CA SER A 34 10.08 -14.69 20.29
C SER A 34 10.73 -13.31 20.20
N MET A 35 11.52 -12.90 21.21
CA MET A 35 12.28 -11.65 21.14
C MET A 35 13.31 -11.65 20.01
N ARG A 36 14.03 -12.77 19.82
CA ARG A 36 14.98 -12.91 18.70
C ARG A 36 14.30 -12.88 17.35
N ILE A 37 13.13 -13.51 17.21
CA ILE A 37 12.33 -13.44 15.98
C ILE A 37 11.93 -11.99 15.72
N LYS A 38 11.37 -11.28 16.71
CA LYS A 38 10.98 -9.87 16.59
C LYS A 38 12.16 -8.98 16.18
N TYR A 39 13.35 -9.21 16.76
CA TYR A 39 14.56 -8.46 16.39
C TYR A 39 14.97 -8.72 14.93
N LEU A 40 14.99 -9.98 14.50
CA LEU A 40 15.31 -10.34 13.12
C LEU A 40 14.27 -9.82 12.12
N GLU A 41 12.99 -9.85 12.48
CA GLU A 41 11.90 -9.25 11.70
C GLU A 41 12.08 -7.73 11.60
N SER A 42 12.53 -7.06 12.67
CA SER A 42 12.87 -5.63 12.64
C SER A 42 14.00 -5.34 11.66
N LEU A 43 15.09 -6.11 11.69
CA LEU A 43 16.20 -5.97 10.74
C LEU A 43 15.76 -6.23 9.30
N LEU A 44 14.97 -7.28 9.06
CA LEU A 44 14.45 -7.57 7.73
C LEU A 44 13.55 -6.44 7.21
N ASN A 45 12.72 -5.87 8.10
CA ASN A 45 11.91 -4.70 7.78
C ASN A 45 12.75 -3.47 7.45
N GLU A 46 13.89 -3.27 8.11
CA GLU A 46 14.84 -2.20 7.73
C GLU A 46 15.36 -2.42 6.30
N TYR A 47 15.86 -3.62 5.97
CA TYR A 47 16.29 -3.94 4.61
C TYR A 47 15.20 -3.76 3.55
N ARG A 48 13.97 -4.21 3.84
CA ARG A 48 12.82 -4.03 2.95
C ARG A 48 12.46 -2.56 2.77
N LYS A 49 12.58 -1.74 3.82
CA LYS A 49 12.43 -0.29 3.70
C LYS A 49 13.49 0.27 2.76
N GLU A 50 14.76 -0.15 2.85
CA GLU A 50 15.80 0.35 1.93
C GLU A 50 15.51 0.04 0.47
N ASP A 51 15.06 -1.18 0.15
CA ASP A 51 14.72 -1.56 -1.23
C ASP A 51 13.54 -0.74 -1.75
N ARG A 52 12.49 -0.61 -0.93
CA ARG A 52 11.30 0.20 -1.20
C ARG A 52 11.63 1.67 -1.50
N LEU A 53 12.75 2.18 -0.97
CA LEU A 53 13.23 3.56 -1.20
C LEU A 53 14.08 3.73 -2.46
N ARG A 54 14.58 2.66 -3.06
CA ARG A 54 15.38 2.74 -4.29
C ARG A 54 14.52 2.69 -5.53
N GLU A 55 13.48 1.87 -5.50
CA GLU A 55 12.53 1.66 -6.59
C GLU A 55 11.11 1.81 -6.05
N PRO A 56 10.56 3.04 -6.03
CA PRO A 56 9.25 3.27 -5.45
C PRO A 56 8.17 2.56 -6.26
N LYS A 57 7.47 1.65 -5.58
CA LYS A 57 6.30 0.96 -6.13
C LYS A 57 5.01 1.44 -5.47
N VAL A 58 3.99 1.67 -6.31
CA VAL A 58 2.61 1.99 -5.93
C VAL A 58 1.75 0.76 -6.12
N PHE A 59 1.07 0.33 -5.06
CA PHE A 59 0.00 -0.65 -5.15
C PHE A 59 -1.31 0.09 -5.48
N ILE A 60 -1.96 -0.23 -6.60
CA ILE A 60 -3.26 0.36 -6.96
C ILE A 60 -4.38 -0.63 -6.60
N SER A 61 -5.30 -0.15 -5.78
CA SER A 61 -6.52 -0.84 -5.38
C SER A 61 -7.73 -0.20 -6.05
N PHE A 62 -8.66 -1.04 -6.51
CA PHE A 62 -9.90 -0.62 -7.14
C PHE A 62 -10.98 -1.70 -6.96
N SER A 63 -12.23 -1.33 -7.25
CA SER A 63 -13.36 -2.26 -7.31
C SER A 63 -14.31 -1.89 -8.45
N GLY A 64 -15.12 -2.86 -8.88
CA GLY A 64 -16.12 -2.68 -9.93
C GLY A 64 -15.54 -2.40 -11.33
N GLU A 65 -16.44 -2.32 -12.31
CA GLU A 65 -16.06 -2.10 -13.71
C GLU A 65 -15.51 -0.69 -13.95
N ILE A 66 -16.10 0.32 -13.30
CA ILE A 66 -15.66 1.71 -13.41
C ILE A 66 -14.28 1.87 -12.80
N GLY A 67 -14.06 1.36 -11.58
CA GLY A 67 -12.74 1.37 -10.94
C GLY A 67 -11.68 0.66 -11.78
N TYR A 68 -12.01 -0.44 -12.47
CA TYR A 68 -11.08 -1.11 -13.38
C TYR A 68 -10.64 -0.23 -14.56
N LYS A 69 -11.58 0.51 -15.17
CA LYS A 69 -11.27 1.44 -16.27
C LYS A 69 -10.36 2.58 -15.79
N LEU A 70 -10.67 3.15 -14.63
CA LEU A 70 -9.88 4.22 -14.02
C LEU A 70 -8.50 3.72 -13.56
N MET A 71 -8.41 2.50 -13.02
CA MET A 71 -7.14 1.87 -12.65
C MET A 71 -6.22 1.72 -13.86
N LYS A 72 -6.73 1.29 -15.03
CA LYS A 72 -5.90 1.19 -16.24
C LYS A 72 -5.30 2.53 -16.64
N GLN A 73 -6.09 3.60 -16.55
CA GLN A 73 -5.63 4.96 -16.81
C GLN A 73 -4.53 5.34 -15.81
N ALA A 74 -4.81 5.20 -14.50
CA ALA A 74 -3.86 5.49 -13.43
C ALA A 74 -2.55 4.69 -13.56
N HIS A 75 -2.65 3.40 -13.86
CA HIS A 75 -1.51 2.51 -14.05
C HIS A 75 -0.60 2.98 -15.19
N ASN A 76 -1.19 3.32 -16.34
CA ASN A 76 -0.42 3.79 -17.50
C ASN A 76 0.24 5.14 -17.21
N SER A 77 -0.48 6.06 -16.58
CA SER A 77 0.05 7.36 -16.22
C SER A 77 1.17 7.27 -15.19
N LEU A 78 1.03 6.47 -14.12
CA LEU A 78 2.08 6.31 -13.09
C LEU A 78 3.37 5.72 -13.66
N ARG A 79 3.28 4.79 -14.61
CA ARG A 79 4.45 4.23 -15.30
C ARG A 79 5.16 5.23 -16.22
N GLN A 80 4.52 6.34 -16.56
CA GLN A 80 5.09 7.43 -17.37
C GLN A 80 5.50 8.63 -16.50
N THR A 81 4.98 8.71 -15.27
CA THR A 81 5.32 9.76 -14.32
C THR A 81 6.64 9.42 -13.64
N GLU A 82 7.61 10.31 -13.80
CA GLU A 82 8.84 10.29 -13.06
C GLU A 82 8.54 10.34 -11.55
N SER A 83 9.08 9.39 -10.78
CA SER A 83 8.84 9.38 -9.34
C SER A 83 9.45 10.62 -8.69
N PHE A 84 10.67 11.00 -9.11
CA PHE A 84 11.41 12.21 -8.72
C PHE A 84 12.32 12.67 -9.85
N PRO A 85 12.70 13.96 -9.90
CA PRO A 85 13.71 14.44 -10.84
C PRO A 85 14.99 13.58 -10.80
N GLY A 86 15.32 12.95 -11.92
CA GLY A 86 16.45 12.05 -12.09
C GLY A 86 16.27 10.62 -11.58
N ARG A 87 15.04 10.17 -11.26
CA ARG A 87 14.73 8.81 -10.77
C ARG A 87 13.82 8.05 -11.74
N PRO A 88 13.83 6.70 -11.71
CA PRO A 88 12.91 5.90 -12.51
C PRO A 88 11.45 6.25 -12.22
N ASN A 89 10.58 5.97 -13.19
CA ASN A 89 9.13 6.09 -12.99
C ASN A 89 8.64 5.13 -11.90
N PHE A 90 7.44 5.38 -11.35
CA PHE A 90 6.86 4.48 -10.36
C PHE A 90 6.70 3.07 -10.93
N GLY A 91 7.16 2.07 -10.17
CA GLY A 91 6.67 0.71 -10.37
C GLY A 91 5.21 0.63 -9.94
N VAL A 92 4.42 -0.20 -10.62
CA VAL A 92 2.98 -0.30 -10.34
C VAL A 92 2.58 -1.77 -10.21
N GLU A 93 1.94 -2.09 -9.09
CA GLU A 93 1.40 -3.41 -8.77
C GLU A 93 -0.11 -3.31 -8.54
N THR A 94 -0.84 -4.41 -8.76
CA THR A 94 -2.28 -4.50 -8.49
C THR A 94 -2.63 -5.89 -7.95
N GLY A 95 -3.59 -5.98 -7.04
CA GLY A 95 -3.96 -7.25 -6.38
C GLY A 95 -4.73 -8.25 -7.25
N MET A 96 -5.46 -7.78 -8.26
CA MET A 96 -6.37 -8.63 -9.05
C MET A 96 -5.71 -9.20 -10.31
N LYS A 97 -5.60 -10.54 -10.38
CA LYS A 97 -5.26 -11.29 -11.60
C LYS A 97 -6.48 -12.03 -12.15
N ALA A 98 -6.50 -12.25 -13.47
CA ALA A 98 -7.54 -13.00 -14.18
C ALA A 98 -7.52 -14.51 -13.89
N SER A 99 -6.40 -15.06 -13.38
CA SER A 99 -6.26 -16.46 -12.96
C SER A 99 -5.84 -16.52 -11.49
N GLY A 100 -6.68 -17.11 -10.64
CA GLY A 100 -6.59 -16.98 -9.19
C GLY A 100 -5.82 -18.11 -8.49
N SER A 101 -4.92 -17.72 -7.59
CA SER A 101 -4.45 -18.56 -6.48
C SER A 101 -5.62 -18.88 -5.54
N PRO A 102 -5.69 -20.07 -4.91
CA PRO A 102 -6.75 -20.43 -3.97
C PRO A 102 -6.85 -19.54 -2.73
N ILE A 103 -5.85 -18.68 -2.46
CA ILE A 103 -5.85 -17.73 -1.34
C ILE A 103 -5.60 -16.31 -1.86
N VAL A 104 -6.69 -15.59 -2.12
CA VAL A 104 -6.69 -14.23 -2.69
C VAL A 104 -5.89 -13.24 -1.84
N LEU A 105 -6.02 -13.34 -0.51
CA LEU A 105 -5.35 -12.43 0.44
C LEU A 105 -3.82 -12.61 0.45
N ASP A 106 -3.33 -13.84 0.33
CA ASP A 106 -1.89 -14.12 0.27
C ASP A 106 -1.29 -13.53 -1.02
N ASN A 107 -2.00 -13.67 -2.14
CA ASN A 107 -1.58 -13.07 -3.40
C ASN A 107 -1.53 -11.55 -3.32
N ILE A 108 -2.55 -10.90 -2.75
CA ILE A 108 -2.56 -9.45 -2.55
C ILE A 108 -1.40 -9.01 -1.66
N THR A 109 -1.20 -9.71 -0.54
CA THR A 109 -0.12 -9.40 0.39
C THR A 109 1.23 -9.49 -0.31
N ALA A 110 1.48 -10.55 -1.08
CA ALA A 110 2.73 -10.73 -1.82
C ALA A 110 2.99 -9.62 -2.86
N HIS A 111 1.95 -9.09 -3.50
CA HIS A 111 2.07 -7.97 -4.44
C HIS A 111 2.16 -6.60 -3.76
N MET A 112 1.58 -6.46 -2.56
CA MET A 112 1.60 -5.22 -1.78
C MET A 112 2.88 -5.06 -0.96
N GLU A 113 3.47 -6.17 -0.50
CA GLU A 113 4.70 -6.18 0.31
C GLU A 113 5.92 -5.50 -0.35
N PRO A 114 6.18 -5.57 -1.67
CA PRO A 114 7.25 -4.79 -2.28
C PRO A 114 6.91 -3.30 -2.46
N CYS A 115 5.67 -2.88 -2.20
CA CYS A 115 5.23 -1.50 -2.39
C CYS A 115 5.54 -0.62 -1.17
N CYS A 116 5.71 0.67 -1.45
CA CYS A 116 5.93 1.71 -0.44
C CYS A 116 4.76 2.71 -0.35
N LEU A 117 3.97 2.74 -1.42
CA LEU A 117 2.83 3.61 -1.61
C LEU A 117 1.60 2.78 -1.94
N PHE A 118 0.44 3.27 -1.52
CA PHE A 118 -0.86 2.69 -1.82
C PHE A 118 -1.76 3.78 -2.41
N LEU A 119 -2.42 3.47 -3.53
CA LEU A 119 -3.44 4.30 -4.14
C LEU A 119 -4.76 3.52 -4.21
N GLY A 120 -5.74 3.93 -3.40
CA GLY A 120 -7.09 3.35 -3.44
C GLY A 120 -8.03 4.22 -4.28
N ILE A 121 -8.57 3.68 -5.37
CA ILE A 121 -9.56 4.36 -6.20
C ILE A 121 -10.96 3.98 -5.70
N LEU A 122 -11.62 4.92 -5.03
CA LEU A 122 -12.98 4.75 -4.54
C LEU A 122 -13.96 5.31 -5.56
N THR A 123 -14.70 4.44 -6.23
CA THR A 123 -15.82 4.80 -7.11
C THR A 123 -17.16 4.61 -6.41
N LYS A 124 -18.15 5.41 -6.76
CA LYS A 124 -19.52 5.25 -6.26
C LYS A 124 -20.17 4.02 -6.88
N GLU A 125 -20.31 2.95 -6.08
CA GLU A 125 -20.89 1.66 -6.51
C GLU A 125 -22.31 1.45 -5.99
N TYR A 126 -22.61 1.97 -4.80
CA TYR A 126 -23.93 1.82 -4.18
C TYR A 126 -24.48 3.18 -3.76
N ASP A 127 -25.81 3.31 -3.78
CA ASP A 127 -26.53 4.44 -3.21
C ASP A 127 -27.04 4.10 -1.81
N LEU A 128 -26.85 5.03 -0.88
CA LEU A 128 -27.33 4.95 0.48
C LEU A 128 -28.68 5.65 0.64
N SER A 129 -29.46 5.16 1.60
CA SER A 129 -30.69 5.81 2.05
C SER A 129 -30.44 7.10 2.83
N THR A 130 -29.23 7.27 3.41
CA THR A 130 -28.84 8.44 4.20
C THR A 130 -27.75 9.25 3.51
N GLU A 131 -27.76 10.55 3.73
CA GLU A 131 -26.74 11.48 3.25
C GLU A 131 -25.83 11.92 4.39
N ASP A 132 -24.59 12.30 4.09
CA ASP A 132 -23.75 13.01 5.06
C ASP A 132 -24.02 14.52 5.06
N ASN A 133 -23.31 15.25 5.93
CA ASN A 133 -23.45 16.71 6.05
C ASN A 133 -23.03 17.49 4.77
N GLU A 134 -22.46 16.83 3.77
CA GLU A 134 -22.13 17.41 2.45
C GLU A 134 -23.11 16.95 1.35
N GLY A 135 -24.19 16.22 1.70
CA GLY A 135 -25.16 15.68 0.75
C GLY A 135 -24.67 14.44 -0.01
N ASN A 136 -23.58 13.80 0.42
CA ASN A 136 -23.05 12.62 -0.25
C ASN A 136 -23.82 11.35 0.18
N ARG A 137 -24.19 10.52 -0.79
CA ARG A 137 -24.96 9.27 -0.59
C ARG A 137 -24.32 8.01 -1.13
N GLY A 138 -23.18 8.14 -1.78
CA GLY A 138 -22.47 7.01 -2.39
C GLY A 138 -21.73 6.16 -1.38
N ALA A 139 -21.67 4.86 -1.61
CA ALA A 139 -20.72 3.96 -0.98
C ALA A 139 -19.79 3.33 -2.03
N PRO A 140 -18.50 3.15 -1.70
CA PRO A 140 -17.58 2.43 -2.57
C PRO A 140 -17.70 0.92 -2.37
N GLY A 141 -17.07 0.16 -3.26
CA GLY A 141 -16.82 -1.26 -3.01
C GLY A 141 -15.94 -1.44 -1.77
N ALA A 142 -16.32 -2.37 -0.89
CA ALA A 142 -15.62 -2.59 0.38
C ALA A 142 -14.17 -3.07 0.20
N TRP A 143 -13.86 -3.69 -0.94
CA TRP A 143 -12.55 -4.29 -1.22
C TRP A 143 -11.39 -3.31 -1.09
N VAL A 144 -11.56 -2.09 -1.62
CA VAL A 144 -10.52 -1.06 -1.57
C VAL A 144 -10.19 -0.64 -0.14
N LEU A 145 -11.19 -0.66 0.75
CA LEU A 145 -11.01 -0.32 2.16
C LEU A 145 -10.28 -1.45 2.92
N TYR A 146 -10.56 -2.71 2.60
CA TYR A 146 -9.81 -3.85 3.14
C TYR A 146 -8.34 -3.80 2.73
N GLU A 147 -8.07 -3.58 1.45
CA GLU A 147 -6.69 -3.45 0.94
C GLU A 147 -5.97 -2.22 1.53
N ALA A 148 -6.69 -1.12 1.77
CA ALA A 148 -6.13 0.05 2.47
C ALA A 148 -5.74 -0.29 3.92
N GLY A 149 -6.57 -1.05 4.65
CA GLY A 149 -6.24 -1.53 6.00
C GLY A 149 -4.99 -2.42 6.03
N MET A 150 -4.84 -3.29 5.02
CA MET A 150 -3.62 -4.10 4.85
C MET A 150 -2.41 -3.23 4.54
N ALA A 151 -2.54 -2.24 3.65
CA ALA A 151 -1.47 -1.33 3.29
C ALA A 151 -0.97 -0.54 4.51
N ILE A 152 -1.88 -0.02 5.34
CA ILE A 152 -1.55 0.65 6.60
C ILE A 152 -0.79 -0.30 7.53
N SER A 153 -1.24 -1.55 7.67
CA SER A 153 -0.60 -2.57 8.52
C SER A 153 0.81 -2.92 8.03
N LEU A 154 1.04 -2.89 6.71
CA LEU A 154 2.35 -3.10 6.07
C LEU A 154 3.23 -1.83 6.04
N GLY A 155 2.74 -0.73 6.61
CA GLY A 155 3.45 0.54 6.72
C GLY A 155 3.55 1.33 5.42
N LEU A 156 2.69 1.08 4.44
CA LEU A 156 2.63 1.86 3.20
C LEU A 156 2.00 3.23 3.46
N ARG A 157 2.42 4.23 2.70
CA ARG A 157 1.73 5.53 2.69
C ARG A 157 0.53 5.45 1.77
N CYS A 158 -0.65 5.66 2.34
CA CYS A 158 -1.92 5.49 1.65
C CYS A 158 -2.47 6.82 1.16
N VAL A 159 -2.86 6.88 -0.11
CA VAL A 159 -3.65 7.96 -0.70
C VAL A 159 -4.94 7.36 -1.25
N LEU A 160 -6.08 8.00 -0.96
CA LEU A 160 -7.37 7.63 -1.56
C LEU A 160 -7.77 8.64 -2.63
N LEU A 161 -8.04 8.16 -3.84
CA LEU A 161 -8.66 8.92 -4.91
C LEU A 161 -10.18 8.66 -4.86
N VAL A 162 -10.93 9.64 -4.39
CA VAL A 162 -12.34 9.50 -3.99
C VAL A 162 -13.24 10.17 -5.01
N GLU A 163 -14.16 9.41 -5.60
CA GLU A 163 -15.18 9.96 -6.47
C GLU A 163 -16.12 10.87 -5.66
N SER A 164 -16.45 12.03 -6.20
CA SER A 164 -17.45 12.91 -5.63
C SER A 164 -18.79 12.19 -5.40
N GLY A 165 -19.48 12.55 -4.32
CA GLY A 165 -20.70 11.88 -3.92
C GLY A 165 -20.50 10.67 -3.03
N ILE A 166 -19.28 10.19 -2.76
CA ILE A 166 -19.03 9.14 -1.77
C ILE A 166 -19.11 9.69 -0.34
N HIS A 167 -19.96 9.07 0.46
CA HIS A 167 -20.22 9.42 1.86
C HIS A 167 -18.93 9.34 2.71
N LYS A 168 -18.64 10.40 3.48
CA LYS A 168 -17.38 10.56 4.22
C LYS A 168 -16.98 9.42 5.14
N LYS A 169 -17.95 8.81 5.83
CA LYS A 169 -17.73 7.70 6.77
C LYS A 169 -16.85 6.57 6.22
N PHE A 170 -16.87 6.34 4.90
CA PHE A 170 -16.12 5.23 4.30
C PHE A 170 -14.62 5.47 4.16
N TRP A 171 -14.19 6.73 4.10
CA TRP A 171 -12.80 7.06 3.78
C TRP A 171 -12.16 7.99 4.79
N PHE A 172 -12.94 8.87 5.42
CA PHE A 172 -12.43 9.91 6.30
C PHE A 172 -11.76 9.33 7.55
N GLU A 173 -12.38 8.32 8.16
CA GLU A 173 -11.82 7.65 9.34
C GLU A 173 -10.57 6.81 9.00
N VAL A 174 -10.48 6.31 7.76
CA VAL A 174 -9.39 5.44 7.31
C VAL A 174 -8.09 6.22 7.06
N VAL A 175 -8.17 7.36 6.37
CA VAL A 175 -6.97 8.10 5.93
C VAL A 175 -6.93 9.57 6.35
N GLY A 176 -8.02 10.13 6.89
CA GLY A 176 -8.10 11.53 7.31
C GLY A 176 -8.16 12.54 6.16
N ARG A 177 -8.13 13.84 6.49
CA ARG A 177 -8.33 14.95 5.53
C ARG A 177 -7.24 15.11 4.47
N TRP A 178 -6.00 14.74 4.79
CA TRP A 178 -4.80 15.15 4.06
C TRP A 178 -4.28 14.08 3.08
N ARG A 179 -4.83 12.87 3.15
CA ARG A 179 -4.38 11.72 2.36
C ARG A 179 -5.37 11.33 1.27
N GLN A 180 -6.08 12.31 0.73
CA GLN A 180 -7.13 12.07 -0.25
C GLN A 180 -7.15 13.12 -1.34
N ALA A 181 -7.50 12.67 -2.53
CA ALA A 181 -7.81 13.50 -3.69
C ALA A 181 -9.25 13.24 -4.09
N LYS A 182 -10.04 14.29 -4.32
CA LYS A 182 -11.39 14.14 -4.87
C LYS A 182 -11.36 14.20 -6.40
N PHE A 183 -12.26 13.49 -7.05
CA PHE A 183 -12.47 13.62 -8.50
C PHE A 183 -13.95 13.52 -8.87
N GLU A 184 -14.34 14.27 -9.90
CA GLU A 184 -15.56 14.00 -10.65
C GLU A 184 -15.27 12.99 -11.75
N ARG A 185 -16.20 12.08 -12.07
CA ARG A 185 -15.98 11.01 -13.06
C ARG A 185 -15.53 11.52 -14.44
N HIS A 186 -16.06 12.66 -14.87
CA HIS A 186 -15.72 13.30 -16.15
C HIS A 186 -14.41 14.11 -16.10
N ALA A 187 -13.84 14.31 -14.91
CA ALA A 187 -12.63 15.09 -14.66
C ALA A 187 -11.59 14.26 -13.87
N PHE A 188 -11.53 12.94 -14.12
CA PHE A 188 -10.64 12.02 -13.43
C PHE A 188 -9.19 12.48 -13.43
N ASP A 189 -8.66 12.93 -14.58
CA ASP A 189 -7.26 13.34 -14.73
C ASP A 189 -6.86 14.47 -13.79
N ALA A 190 -7.77 15.40 -13.49
CA ALA A 190 -7.48 16.50 -12.57
C ALA A 190 -7.30 15.99 -11.14
N GLY A 191 -8.23 15.17 -10.65
CA GLY A 191 -8.13 14.56 -9.31
C GLY A 191 -6.96 13.57 -9.21
N PHE A 192 -6.71 12.80 -10.28
CA PHE A 192 -5.59 11.87 -10.33
C PHE A 192 -4.23 12.56 -10.30
N ARG A 193 -4.05 13.68 -11.03
CA ARG A 193 -2.82 14.48 -10.92
C ARG A 193 -2.57 14.95 -9.49
N PHE A 194 -3.62 15.41 -8.81
CA PHE A 194 -3.49 15.78 -7.40
C PHE A 194 -3.13 14.59 -6.50
N ALA A 195 -3.73 13.41 -6.74
CA ALA A 195 -3.35 12.18 -6.03
C ALA A 195 -1.87 11.80 -6.24
N VAL A 196 -1.36 11.97 -7.46
CA VAL A 196 0.07 11.71 -7.79
C VAL A 196 0.98 12.65 -7.01
N GLU A 197 0.64 13.93 -6.87
CA GLU A 197 1.43 14.86 -6.07
C GLU A 197 1.42 14.48 -4.58
N LEU A 198 0.28 14.05 -4.04
CA LEU A 198 0.21 13.51 -2.67
C LEU A 198 1.06 12.24 -2.49
N LEU A 199 1.09 11.35 -3.49
CA LEU A 199 1.94 10.15 -3.47
C LEU A 199 3.41 10.53 -3.41
N LYS A 200 3.85 11.52 -4.20
CA LYS A 200 5.23 12.03 -4.17
C LYS A 200 5.57 12.68 -2.84
N GLU A 201 4.67 13.51 -2.29
CA GLU A 201 4.83 14.15 -0.98
C GLU A 201 5.03 13.10 0.11
N HIS A 202 4.15 12.11 0.19
CA HIS A 202 4.27 11.04 1.18
C HIS A 202 5.51 10.18 1.01
N TYR A 203 5.95 9.96 -0.22
CA TYR A 203 7.21 9.27 -0.44
C TYR A 203 8.41 10.10 0.04
N ASN A 204 8.40 11.42 -0.18
CA ASN A 204 9.41 12.32 0.38
C ASN A 204 9.43 12.28 1.90
N GLU A 205 8.26 12.33 2.55
CA GLU A 205 8.16 12.16 4.01
C GLU A 205 8.75 10.81 4.46
N PHE A 206 8.48 9.75 3.68
CA PHE A 206 9.01 8.42 3.94
C PHE A 206 10.54 8.40 3.84
N LEU A 207 11.12 8.98 2.79
CA LEU A 207 12.57 9.17 2.63
C LEU A 207 13.19 9.95 3.80
N GLN A 208 12.61 11.09 4.20
CA GLN A 208 13.11 11.93 5.29
C GLN A 208 13.02 11.24 6.66
N SER A 209 11.99 10.41 6.86
CA SER A 209 11.81 9.63 8.08
C SER A 209 12.81 8.48 8.21
N THR A 210 13.45 8.07 7.10
CA THR A 210 14.48 7.03 7.12
C THR A 210 15.86 7.65 7.32
N ARG A 211 16.62 7.12 8.29
CA ARG A 211 17.96 7.63 8.67
C ARG A 211 18.98 7.71 7.52
N LEU A 212 18.71 7.02 6.41
CA LEU A 212 19.59 6.87 5.25
C LEU A 212 19.79 8.15 4.42
N PHE A 213 18.93 9.17 4.58
CA PHE A 213 19.03 10.45 3.86
C PHE A 213 19.34 11.66 4.76
N ARG A 214 19.80 11.43 6.01
CA ARG A 214 20.27 12.50 6.92
C ARG A 214 21.77 12.81 6.79
N GLN A 215 22.38 12.55 5.63
CA GLN A 215 23.77 12.91 5.33
C GLN A 215 23.82 14.06 4.34
#